data_AF-A0A0C3E0P7-F1
#
_entry.id   AF-A0A0C3E0P7-F1
#
_cell.length_a   1.000
_cell.length_b   1.000
_cell.length_c   1.000
_cell.angle_alpha   90.00
_cell.angle_beta   90.00
_cell.angle_gamma   90.00
#
_symmetry.space_group_name_H-M   'P 1'
#
loop_
_entity.id
_entity.type
_entity.pdbx_description
1 polymer ?
#
loop_
_entity_poly.entity_id
_entity_poly.type
_entity_poly.pdbx_seq_one_letter_code
_entity_poly.pdbx_strand_id
1 'polypeptide(L)'
;MPHTNRKKNLQNSRPKPRIVHTKRQQIEDSDGWTHVIDAPRCSTPSKGKEWLHAGDFERNGASYINRTLAEVQKDFEHHSQQWEQNEACEGLKKALEEIEGKIKVNNVVVLGLGSLQGARREGRRTSFTQLAALRTMVKTMGMSSDHWNEILECIFQDPQFTDLDSEFLTSLGYVVVEDPQAIGKITVNTLVYAIHCYADVYMAVAEGPQPSIMVITDVDNFGRFNV
;
A
#
# COMPACT_ATOMS: atom_id res chain seq x y z
N MET A 1 -64.76 41.20 4.10
CA MET A 1 -65.86 40.37 4.62
C MET A 1 -65.31 39.34 5.60
N PRO A 2 -66.03 39.05 6.69
CA PRO A 2 -65.55 38.29 7.83
C PRO A 2 -65.70 36.78 7.65
N HIS A 3 -64.93 36.04 8.44
CA HIS A 3 -64.99 34.59 8.61
C HIS A 3 -66.33 34.11 9.16
N THR A 4 -66.78 32.91 8.74
CA THR A 4 -67.65 32.05 9.54
C THR A 4 -67.17 30.58 9.51
N ASN A 5 -67.35 29.93 10.66
CA ASN A 5 -66.82 28.63 11.08
C ASN A 5 -67.34 27.40 10.31
N ARG A 6 -66.53 26.34 10.26
CA ARG A 6 -67.07 24.96 10.33
C ARG A 6 -66.14 23.99 11.05
N LYS A 7 -66.67 23.39 12.12
CA LYS A 7 -66.11 22.32 12.96
C LYS A 7 -65.60 21.12 12.14
N LYS A 8 -64.48 20.52 12.55
CA LYS A 8 -64.15 19.11 12.24
C LYS A 8 -63.66 18.35 13.48
N ASN A 9 -64.51 17.38 13.84
CA ASN A 9 -64.30 16.14 14.58
C ASN A 9 -62.98 15.88 15.31
N LEU A 10 -63.12 15.69 16.63
CA LEU A 10 -62.24 14.85 17.42
C LEU A 10 -62.40 13.39 16.98
N GLN A 11 -61.38 12.84 16.33
CA GLN A 11 -61.08 11.41 16.41
C GLN A 11 -59.60 11.18 16.09
N ASN A 12 -58.90 10.65 17.11
CA ASN A 12 -57.64 9.92 17.05
C ASN A 12 -56.40 10.58 16.42
N SER A 13 -55.67 11.33 17.24
CA SER A 13 -54.20 11.21 17.23
C SER A 13 -53.66 11.36 18.65
N ARG A 14 -53.35 10.24 19.31
CA ARG A 14 -52.44 10.28 20.47
C ARG A 14 -51.06 10.69 19.94
N PRO A 15 -50.40 11.72 20.47
CA PRO A 15 -48.98 11.88 20.23
C PRO A 15 -48.27 10.64 20.79
N LYS A 16 -47.47 9.96 19.95
CA LYS A 16 -46.62 8.85 20.42
C LYS A 16 -45.71 9.39 21.54
N PRO A 17 -45.50 8.65 22.65
CA PRO A 17 -44.59 9.09 23.69
C PRO A 17 -43.20 9.25 23.09
N ARG A 18 -42.64 10.46 23.19
CA ARG A 18 -41.26 10.74 22.82
C ARG A 18 -40.40 10.11 23.91
N ILE A 19 -39.87 8.92 23.64
CA ILE A 19 -38.93 8.26 24.54
C ILE A 19 -37.62 9.07 24.50
N VAL A 20 -37.42 9.91 25.51
CA VAL A 20 -36.13 10.54 25.80
C VAL A 20 -35.35 9.58 26.67
N HIS A 21 -34.47 8.79 26.08
CA HIS A 21 -33.46 8.03 26.83
C HIS A 21 -32.11 8.70 26.67
N THR A 22 -31.83 9.64 27.56
CA THR A 22 -30.45 10.01 27.92
C THR A 22 -30.51 10.73 29.27
N LYS A 23 -30.50 9.95 30.35
CA LYS A 23 -30.16 10.51 31.68
C LYS A 23 -28.64 10.64 31.71
N ARG A 24 -28.19 11.81 31.29
CA ARG A 24 -26.80 12.28 31.34
C ARG A 24 -26.57 12.78 32.78
N GLN A 25 -25.66 12.16 33.53
CA GLN A 25 -25.33 12.61 34.90
C GLN A 25 -24.03 13.40 34.88
N GLN A 26 -24.10 14.61 35.41
CA GLN A 26 -22.97 15.46 35.71
C GLN A 26 -22.56 15.20 37.16
N ILE A 27 -21.30 14.83 37.37
CA ILE A 27 -20.71 14.70 38.69
C ILE A 27 -19.54 15.67 38.75
N GLU A 28 -19.49 16.44 39.83
CA GLU A 28 -18.47 17.43 40.11
C GLU A 28 -17.44 16.80 41.04
N ASP A 29 -16.20 16.74 40.60
CA ASP A 29 -15.10 16.17 41.39
C ASP A 29 -14.62 17.17 42.45
N SER A 30 -13.88 16.70 43.45
CA SER A 30 -13.37 17.52 44.56
C SER A 30 -12.46 18.68 44.13
N ASP A 31 -11.96 18.64 42.89
CA ASP A 31 -11.06 19.62 42.31
C ASP A 31 -11.80 20.63 41.40
N GLY A 32 -13.14 20.64 41.43
CA GLY A 32 -13.99 21.67 40.81
C GLY A 32 -14.27 21.47 39.32
N TRP A 33 -13.90 20.33 38.74
CA TRP A 33 -14.23 19.98 37.35
C TRP A 33 -15.47 19.08 37.29
N THR A 34 -16.40 19.39 36.39
CA THR A 34 -17.60 18.57 36.17
C THR A 34 -17.42 17.64 34.98
N HIS A 35 -17.46 16.33 35.22
CA HIS A 35 -17.45 15.33 34.16
C HIS A 35 -18.85 14.82 33.86
N VAL A 36 -19.09 14.49 32.57
CA VAL A 36 -20.40 14.08 32.07
C VAL A 36 -20.36 12.63 31.61
N ILE A 37 -21.16 11.76 32.25
CA ILE A 37 -21.15 10.31 32.02
C ILE A 37 -22.47 9.86 31.37
N ASP A 38 -22.37 9.06 30.31
CA ASP A 38 -23.51 8.39 29.67
C ASP A 38 -23.69 6.97 30.23
N ALA A 39 -24.94 6.51 30.31
CA ALA A 39 -25.29 5.24 30.96
C ALA A 39 -24.65 4.00 30.28
N PRO A 40 -24.26 2.97 31.06
CA PRO A 40 -23.48 1.84 30.57
C PRO A 40 -24.32 0.91 29.68
N ARG A 41 -23.82 0.56 28.49
CA ARG A 41 -24.30 -0.60 27.72
C ARG A 41 -23.66 -1.87 28.28
N CYS A 42 -24.48 -2.92 28.47
CA CYS A 42 -24.09 -4.24 28.95
C CYS A 42 -22.81 -4.80 28.27
N SER A 43 -21.80 -5.11 29.11
CA SER A 43 -20.83 -6.23 29.08
C SER A 43 -20.19 -6.66 27.74
N THR A 44 -18.89 -6.78 27.52
CA THR A 44 -17.62 -6.47 28.21
C THR A 44 -16.52 -6.68 27.14
N PRO A 45 -15.58 -5.76 26.87
CA PRO A 45 -14.34 -6.13 26.18
C PRO A 45 -13.27 -6.47 27.22
N SER A 46 -12.61 -7.61 27.05
CA SER A 46 -11.42 -7.95 27.81
C SER A 46 -10.34 -6.88 27.63
N LYS A 47 -9.62 -6.64 28.72
CA LYS A 47 -8.52 -5.68 28.83
C LYS A 47 -7.49 -5.89 27.70
N GLY A 48 -7.12 -4.78 27.03
CA GLY A 48 -5.92 -4.69 26.20
C GLY A 48 -6.08 -5.16 24.74
N LYS A 49 -6.77 -4.40 23.90
CA LYS A 49 -6.49 -4.40 22.46
C LYS A 49 -6.33 -2.96 22.01
N GLU A 50 -5.09 -2.47 22.08
CA GLU A 50 -4.66 -1.54 21.06
C GLU A 50 -4.88 -2.25 19.71
N TRP A 51 -5.51 -1.58 18.76
CA TRP A 51 -5.69 -2.05 17.39
C TRP A 51 -4.36 -1.99 16.61
N LEU A 52 -3.28 -2.55 17.18
CA LEU A 52 -2.01 -2.73 16.50
C LEU A 52 -2.18 -3.87 15.50
N HIS A 53 -2.48 -3.53 14.24
CA HIS A 53 -2.45 -4.38 13.04
C HIS A 53 -2.22 -5.89 13.29
N ALA A 54 -3.23 -6.59 13.81
CA ALA A 54 -3.10 -8.01 14.13
C ALA A 54 -2.90 -8.79 12.82
N GLY A 55 -1.69 -9.31 12.61
CA GLY A 55 -1.42 -10.29 11.57
C GLY A 55 -1.82 -11.69 12.01
N ASP A 56 -1.97 -12.59 11.06
CA ASP A 56 -2.15 -14.02 11.30
C ASP A 56 -0.83 -14.71 11.70
N PHE A 57 0.31 -14.16 11.29
CA PHE A 57 1.65 -14.62 11.67
C PHE A 57 2.68 -13.48 11.68
N GLU A 58 3.85 -13.73 12.28
CA GLU A 58 4.97 -12.79 12.31
C GLU A 58 6.23 -13.40 11.72
N ARG A 59 7.01 -12.60 11.01
CA ARG A 59 8.34 -12.95 10.49
C ARG A 59 9.24 -11.72 10.61
N ASN A 60 10.41 -11.88 11.22
CA ASN A 60 11.40 -10.80 11.40
C ASN A 60 10.83 -9.51 12.03
N GLY A 61 9.89 -9.63 12.97
CA GLY A 61 9.26 -8.49 13.64
C GLY A 61 8.20 -7.75 12.82
N ALA A 62 7.87 -8.22 11.61
CA ALA A 62 6.73 -7.76 10.83
C ALA A 62 5.57 -8.75 10.95
N SER A 63 4.34 -8.23 10.98
CA SER A 63 3.12 -9.04 10.99
C SER A 63 2.56 -9.19 9.58
N TYR A 64 1.99 -10.34 9.26
CA TYR A 64 1.50 -10.74 7.94
C TYR A 64 0.11 -11.38 8.03
N ILE A 65 -0.59 -11.50 6.91
CA ILE A 65 -1.87 -12.21 6.84
C ILE A 65 -1.80 -13.40 5.88
N ASN A 66 -2.48 -14.48 6.24
CA ASN A 66 -2.61 -15.66 5.40
C ASN A 66 -3.48 -15.32 4.19
N ARG A 67 -2.98 -15.68 3.02
CA ARG A 67 -3.68 -15.52 1.74
C ARG A 67 -3.38 -16.70 0.84
N THR A 68 -4.22 -16.86 -0.16
CA THR A 68 -4.01 -17.77 -1.28
C THR A 68 -3.39 -17.03 -2.46
N LEU A 69 -2.74 -17.76 -3.36
CA LEU A 69 -2.20 -17.22 -4.62
C LEU A 69 -3.29 -16.51 -5.44
N ALA A 70 -4.51 -17.06 -5.47
CA ALA A 70 -5.65 -16.47 -6.16
C ALA A 70 -6.08 -15.12 -5.57
N GLU A 71 -6.02 -14.96 -4.25
CA GLU A 71 -6.33 -13.69 -3.59
C GLU A 71 -5.26 -12.63 -3.86
N VAL A 72 -3.97 -13.02 -3.86
CA VAL A 72 -2.86 -12.12 -4.22
C VAL A 72 -2.96 -11.68 -5.68
N GLN A 73 -3.25 -12.61 -6.60
CA GLN A 73 -3.49 -12.32 -8.02
C GLN A 73 -4.65 -11.33 -8.20
N LYS A 74 -5.78 -11.58 -7.52
CA LYS A 74 -6.95 -10.71 -7.60
C LYS A 74 -6.66 -9.30 -7.08
N ASP A 75 -5.92 -9.18 -5.97
CA ASP A 75 -5.51 -7.87 -5.45
C ASP A 75 -4.54 -7.17 -6.40
N PHE A 76 -3.61 -7.90 -7.02
CA PHE A 76 -2.70 -7.33 -8.01
C PHE A 76 -3.46 -6.78 -9.23
N GLU A 77 -4.44 -7.51 -9.75
CA GLU A 77 -5.30 -7.05 -10.84
C GLU A 77 -6.09 -5.81 -10.46
N HIS A 78 -6.67 -5.80 -9.26
CA HIS A 78 -7.41 -4.65 -8.74
C HIS A 78 -6.55 -3.38 -8.68
N HIS A 79 -5.35 -3.47 -8.11
CA HIS A 79 -4.44 -2.32 -8.00
C HIS A 79 -3.82 -1.94 -9.35
N SER A 80 -3.63 -2.90 -10.26
CA SER A 80 -3.20 -2.62 -11.64
C SER A 80 -4.23 -1.76 -12.37
N GLN A 81 -5.52 -2.10 -12.27
CA GLN A 81 -6.59 -1.30 -12.89
C GLN A 81 -6.66 0.11 -12.30
N GLN A 82 -6.49 0.25 -10.98
CA GLN A 82 -6.47 1.57 -10.33
C GLN A 82 -5.26 2.40 -10.77
N TRP A 83 -4.08 1.77 -10.86
CA TRP A 83 -2.86 2.41 -11.35
C TRP A 83 -3.04 2.90 -12.79
N GLU A 84 -3.56 2.06 -13.69
CA GLU A 84 -3.75 2.38 -15.10
C GLU A 84 -4.72 3.56 -15.33
N GLN A 85 -5.66 3.80 -14.42
CA GLN A 85 -6.59 4.93 -14.48
C GLN A 85 -6.03 6.22 -13.87
N ASN A 86 -4.87 6.16 -13.21
CA ASN A 86 -4.25 7.30 -12.57
C ASN A 86 -3.43 8.13 -13.58
N GLU A 87 -3.49 9.45 -13.49
CA GLU A 87 -2.67 10.36 -14.31
C GLU A 87 -1.16 10.11 -14.18
N ALA A 88 -0.71 9.61 -13.01
CA ALA A 88 0.67 9.22 -12.78
C ALA A 88 1.15 8.09 -13.71
N CYS A 89 0.26 7.19 -14.14
CA CYS A 89 0.58 6.13 -15.10
C CYS A 89 0.92 6.74 -16.47
N GLU A 90 0.10 7.69 -16.94
CA GLU A 90 0.36 8.39 -18.19
C GLU A 90 1.61 9.29 -18.11
N GLY A 91 1.84 9.92 -16.96
CA GLY A 91 3.08 10.65 -16.69
C GLY A 91 4.31 9.75 -16.78
N LEU A 92 4.25 8.55 -16.18
CA LEU A 92 5.33 7.58 -16.23
C LEU A 92 5.61 7.10 -17.65
N LYS A 93 4.57 6.78 -18.44
CA LYS A 93 4.74 6.37 -19.84
C LYS A 93 5.44 7.44 -20.68
N LYS A 94 5.01 8.70 -20.56
CA LYS A 94 5.64 9.82 -21.27
C LYS A 94 7.11 10.01 -20.90
N ALA A 95 7.43 9.91 -19.60
CA ALA A 95 8.82 10.00 -19.15
C ALA A 95 9.70 8.88 -19.72
N LEU A 96 9.14 7.68 -19.91
CA LEU A 96 9.84 6.55 -20.52
C LEU A 96 10.02 6.72 -22.04
N GLU A 97 9.01 7.25 -22.75
CA GLU A 97 9.11 7.57 -24.18
C GLU A 97 10.23 8.59 -24.45
N GLU A 98 10.44 9.55 -23.54
CA GLU A 98 11.52 10.55 -23.68
C GLU A 98 12.93 9.94 -23.65
N ILE A 99 13.10 8.78 -23.00
CA ILE A 99 14.40 8.09 -22.88
C ILE A 99 14.50 6.86 -23.79
N GLU A 100 13.43 6.50 -24.48
CA GLU A 100 13.37 5.36 -25.39
C GLU A 100 14.43 5.50 -26.51
N GLY A 101 15.16 4.42 -26.78
CA GLY A 101 16.24 4.38 -27.78
C GLY A 101 17.51 5.17 -27.41
N LYS A 102 17.49 5.97 -26.33
CA LYS A 102 18.66 6.74 -25.85
C LYS A 102 19.45 5.97 -24.80
N ILE A 103 18.77 5.13 -24.03
CA ILE A 103 19.32 4.38 -22.91
C ILE A 103 19.19 2.89 -23.18
N LYS A 104 20.25 2.14 -22.91
CA LYS A 104 20.23 0.68 -22.97
C LYS A 104 19.90 0.11 -21.59
N VAL A 105 18.88 -0.74 -21.56
CA VAL A 105 18.50 -1.54 -20.39
C VAL A 105 18.42 -3.00 -20.83
N ASN A 106 19.03 -3.94 -20.10
CA ASN A 106 18.95 -5.38 -20.39
C ASN A 106 18.48 -6.22 -19.19
N ASN A 107 18.43 -5.64 -17.98
CA ASN A 107 17.81 -6.25 -16.83
C ASN A 107 17.24 -5.19 -15.88
N VAL A 108 16.35 -5.64 -15.01
CA VAL A 108 15.73 -4.84 -13.95
C VAL A 108 16.05 -5.48 -12.60
N VAL A 109 16.54 -4.67 -11.67
CA VAL A 109 16.77 -5.08 -10.28
C VAL A 109 15.80 -4.33 -9.38
N VAL A 110 14.90 -5.05 -8.72
CA VAL A 110 13.90 -4.55 -7.79
C VAL A 110 14.37 -4.83 -6.37
N LEU A 111 14.54 -3.77 -5.58
CA LEU A 111 14.94 -3.84 -4.18
C LEU A 111 13.83 -3.25 -3.33
N GLY A 112 13.40 -3.97 -2.29
CA GLY A 112 12.53 -3.40 -1.26
C GLY A 112 11.09 -3.10 -1.71
N LEU A 113 10.46 -3.97 -2.51
CA LEU A 113 9.06 -3.81 -2.94
C LEU A 113 8.07 -3.82 -1.76
N GLY A 114 8.43 -4.51 -0.68
CA GLY A 114 7.57 -4.92 0.42
C GLY A 114 6.78 -6.19 0.11
N SER A 115 6.38 -6.89 1.17
CA SER A 115 5.56 -8.10 1.06
C SER A 115 4.13 -7.81 0.61
N LEU A 116 3.59 -8.65 -0.27
CA LEU A 116 2.19 -8.61 -0.71
C LEU A 116 1.26 -9.18 0.38
N GLN A 117 1.81 -9.80 1.43
CA GLN A 117 1.09 -10.33 2.59
C GLN A 117 1.20 -9.48 3.86
N GLY A 118 1.93 -8.36 3.87
CA GLY A 118 2.14 -7.58 5.10
C GLY A 118 0.82 -7.18 5.78
N ALA A 119 0.66 -7.29 7.10
CA ALA A 119 -0.64 -7.11 7.77
C ALA A 119 -1.22 -5.69 7.63
N ARG A 120 -0.34 -4.69 7.44
CA ARG A 120 -0.71 -3.30 7.17
C ARG A 120 -1.30 -3.17 5.78
N ARG A 121 -2.59 -2.83 5.71
CA ARG A 121 -3.32 -2.65 4.44
C ARG A 121 -2.64 -1.64 3.51
N GLU A 122 -2.19 -0.51 4.05
CA GLU A 122 -1.53 0.51 3.21
C GLU A 122 -0.20 0.01 2.66
N GLY A 123 0.58 -0.72 3.46
CA GLY A 123 1.82 -1.35 2.99
C GLY A 123 1.58 -2.29 1.82
N ARG A 124 0.60 -3.21 1.92
CA ARG A 124 0.24 -4.10 0.80
C ARG A 124 -0.22 -3.34 -0.43
N ARG A 125 -1.09 -2.33 -0.23
CA ARG A 125 -1.57 -1.49 -1.32
C ARG A 125 -0.40 -0.83 -2.05
N THR A 126 0.55 -0.26 -1.31
CA THR A 126 1.77 0.33 -1.86
C THR A 126 2.58 -0.69 -2.65
N SER A 127 2.84 -1.89 -2.11
CA SER A 127 3.58 -2.95 -2.82
C SER A 127 2.89 -3.38 -4.12
N PHE A 128 1.55 -3.54 -4.11
CA PHE A 128 0.80 -3.85 -5.33
C PHE A 128 0.83 -2.71 -6.35
N THR A 129 0.70 -1.46 -5.92
CA THR A 129 0.77 -0.30 -6.81
C THR A 129 2.16 -0.13 -7.40
N GLN A 130 3.22 -0.33 -6.62
CA GLN A 130 4.60 -0.33 -7.11
C GLN A 130 4.83 -1.44 -8.15
N LEU A 131 4.35 -2.66 -7.88
CA LEU A 131 4.43 -3.76 -8.84
C LEU A 131 3.67 -3.46 -10.15
N ALA A 132 2.50 -2.81 -10.06
CA ALA A 132 1.75 -2.37 -11.23
C ALA A 132 2.50 -1.29 -12.03
N ALA A 133 3.10 -0.30 -11.35
CA ALA A 133 3.92 0.73 -11.97
C ALA A 133 5.15 0.12 -12.66
N LEU A 134 5.84 -0.79 -12.00
CA LEU A 134 6.95 -1.55 -12.60
C LEU A 134 6.50 -2.31 -13.85
N ARG A 135 5.35 -2.99 -13.80
CA ARG A 135 4.79 -3.68 -14.97
C ARG A 135 4.53 -2.71 -16.12
N THR A 136 4.04 -1.49 -15.85
CA THR A 136 3.92 -0.44 -16.87
C THR A 136 5.30 -0.06 -17.42
N MET A 137 6.30 0.16 -16.57
CA MET A 137 7.64 0.53 -17.02
C MET A 137 8.24 -0.51 -17.96
N VAL A 138 8.27 -1.78 -17.53
CA VAL A 138 8.82 -2.86 -18.34
C VAL A 138 8.06 -2.94 -19.66
N LYS A 139 6.71 -2.82 -19.64
CA LYS A 139 5.88 -2.84 -20.86
C LYS A 139 6.28 -1.73 -21.81
N THR A 140 6.33 -0.49 -21.34
CA THR A 140 6.66 0.65 -22.19
C THR A 140 8.08 0.56 -22.75
N MET A 141 9.07 0.11 -21.96
CA MET A 141 10.44 -0.06 -22.44
C MET A 141 10.60 -1.27 -23.39
N GLY A 142 9.82 -2.33 -23.18
CA GLY A 142 9.86 -3.57 -23.97
C GLY A 142 9.06 -3.51 -25.27
N MET A 143 8.30 -2.44 -25.54
CA MET A 143 7.51 -2.25 -26.76
C MET A 143 8.35 -2.05 -28.03
N SER A 144 9.67 -1.98 -27.91
CA SER A 144 10.62 -1.89 -29.02
C SER A 144 11.04 -3.24 -29.62
N SER A 145 10.54 -4.36 -29.08
CA SER A 145 10.83 -5.70 -29.60
C SER A 145 9.63 -6.64 -29.47
N ASP A 146 9.29 -7.34 -30.55
CA ASP A 146 8.12 -8.22 -30.67
C ASP A 146 8.10 -9.43 -29.69
N HIS A 147 9.05 -9.56 -28.76
CA HIS A 147 9.23 -10.70 -27.86
C HIS A 147 9.32 -10.28 -26.39
N TRP A 148 8.15 -10.03 -25.80
CA TRP A 148 7.96 -9.64 -24.39
C TRP A 148 8.57 -10.60 -23.35
N ASN A 149 8.74 -11.89 -23.68
CA ASN A 149 9.19 -12.91 -22.74
C ASN A 149 10.71 -13.21 -22.76
N GLU A 150 11.50 -12.54 -23.61
CA GLU A 150 12.92 -12.90 -23.79
C GLU A 150 13.94 -11.82 -23.41
N ILE A 151 13.53 -10.57 -23.11
CA ILE A 151 14.46 -9.43 -23.29
C ILE A 151 14.89 -8.72 -22.00
N LEU A 152 14.09 -8.73 -20.92
CA LEU A 152 14.45 -8.08 -19.66
C LEU A 152 14.20 -9.02 -18.47
N GLU A 153 15.29 -9.60 -17.95
CA GLU A 153 15.27 -10.33 -16.69
C GLU A 153 14.91 -9.35 -15.56
N CYS A 154 13.80 -9.60 -14.85
CA CYS A 154 13.39 -8.82 -13.69
C CYS A 154 13.69 -9.61 -12.41
N ILE A 155 14.64 -9.10 -11.63
CA ILE A 155 15.19 -9.75 -10.45
C ILE A 155 14.69 -9.00 -9.22
N PHE A 156 13.99 -9.69 -8.33
CA PHE A 156 13.41 -9.14 -7.11
C PHE A 156 14.16 -9.62 -5.90
N GLN A 157 14.40 -8.70 -4.97
CA GLN A 157 14.90 -8.98 -3.65
C GLN A 157 14.18 -8.10 -2.63
N ASP A 158 13.67 -8.73 -1.60
CA ASP A 158 13.20 -8.07 -0.39
C ASP A 158 13.35 -9.04 0.79
N PRO A 159 14.03 -8.67 1.88
CA PRO A 159 14.16 -9.52 3.07
C PRO A 159 12.81 -9.81 3.76
N GLN A 160 11.74 -9.09 3.40
CA GLN A 160 10.38 -9.30 3.90
C GLN A 160 9.55 -10.27 3.05
N PHE A 161 10.03 -10.72 1.90
CA PHE A 161 9.26 -11.65 1.06
C PHE A 161 8.96 -12.96 1.80
N THR A 162 7.71 -13.37 1.68
CA THR A 162 7.25 -14.70 2.09
C THR A 162 7.40 -15.70 0.95
N ASP A 163 7.15 -16.98 1.26
CA ASP A 163 7.13 -18.04 0.24
C ASP A 163 6.01 -17.77 -0.78
N LEU A 164 4.86 -17.26 -0.34
CA LEU A 164 3.75 -16.89 -1.23
C LEU A 164 4.09 -15.68 -2.11
N ASP A 165 4.81 -14.67 -1.58
CA ASP A 165 5.28 -13.54 -2.37
C ASP A 165 6.20 -14.05 -3.50
N SER A 166 7.12 -14.94 -3.15
CA SER A 166 8.08 -15.54 -4.08
C SER A 166 7.39 -16.40 -5.13
N GLU A 167 6.43 -17.24 -4.71
CA GLU A 167 5.60 -18.07 -5.60
C GLU A 167 4.81 -17.18 -6.57
N PHE A 168 4.20 -16.11 -6.08
CA PHE A 168 3.43 -15.17 -6.88
C PHE A 168 4.29 -14.44 -7.92
N LEU A 169 5.40 -13.83 -7.50
CA LEU A 169 6.30 -13.12 -8.41
C LEU A 169 6.90 -14.07 -9.46
N THR A 170 7.26 -15.29 -9.06
CA THR A 170 7.72 -16.34 -9.99
C THR A 170 6.64 -16.74 -10.98
N SER A 171 5.37 -16.81 -10.56
CA SER A 171 4.23 -17.10 -11.45
C SER A 171 4.03 -16.02 -12.53
N LEU A 172 4.53 -14.80 -12.32
CA LEU A 172 4.53 -13.72 -13.29
C LEU A 172 5.75 -13.76 -14.24
N GLY A 173 6.66 -14.73 -14.08
CA GLY A 173 7.88 -14.88 -14.87
C GLY A 173 9.07 -14.09 -14.33
N TYR A 174 9.01 -13.61 -13.08
CA TYR A 174 10.12 -12.89 -12.45
C TYR A 174 11.06 -13.81 -11.70
N VAL A 175 12.30 -13.37 -11.53
CA VAL A 175 13.32 -14.06 -10.73
C VAL A 175 13.29 -13.47 -9.33
N VAL A 176 13.13 -14.28 -8.29
CA VAL A 176 13.24 -13.85 -6.89
C VAL A 176 14.51 -14.44 -6.31
N VAL A 177 15.33 -13.61 -5.67
CA VAL A 177 16.60 -14.02 -5.05
C VAL A 177 16.64 -13.59 -3.58
N GLU A 178 17.46 -14.30 -2.80
CA GLU A 178 17.69 -13.97 -1.40
C GLU A 178 18.48 -12.67 -1.25
N ASP A 179 18.25 -11.94 -0.16
CA ASP A 179 19.06 -10.79 0.21
C ASP A 179 20.49 -11.21 0.63
N PRO A 180 21.57 -10.55 0.19
CA PRO A 180 21.65 -9.36 -0.67
C PRO A 180 22.04 -9.66 -2.15
N GLN A 181 21.63 -10.80 -2.73
CA GLN A 181 22.14 -11.30 -4.02
C GLN A 181 21.81 -10.43 -5.24
N ALA A 182 20.66 -9.74 -5.26
CA ALA A 182 20.23 -8.89 -6.37
C ALA A 182 21.14 -7.67 -6.57
N ILE A 183 21.79 -7.17 -5.51
CA ILE A 183 22.75 -6.06 -5.62
C ILE A 183 23.91 -6.45 -6.56
N GLY A 184 24.37 -7.70 -6.49
CA GLY A 184 25.40 -8.23 -7.39
C GLY A 184 24.95 -8.43 -8.85
N LYS A 185 23.68 -8.16 -9.17
CA LYS A 185 23.12 -8.23 -10.53
C LYS A 185 23.04 -6.86 -11.22
N ILE A 186 23.39 -5.79 -10.50
CA ILE A 186 23.40 -4.43 -11.03
C ILE A 186 24.61 -4.22 -11.94
N THR A 187 24.35 -3.69 -13.12
CA THR A 187 25.33 -3.36 -14.15
C THR A 187 25.04 -1.98 -14.72
N VAL A 188 25.92 -1.50 -15.60
CA VAL A 188 25.72 -0.23 -16.33
C VAL A 188 24.51 -0.22 -17.26
N ASN A 189 23.89 -1.36 -17.56
CA ASN A 189 22.67 -1.48 -18.37
C ASN A 189 21.46 -1.93 -17.51
N THR A 190 21.51 -1.74 -16.20
CA THR A 190 20.43 -2.12 -15.30
C THR A 190 19.52 -0.93 -15.02
N LEU A 191 18.21 -1.19 -14.99
CA LEU A 191 17.26 -0.33 -14.30
C LEU A 191 17.15 -0.80 -12.85
N VAL A 192 17.48 0.08 -11.90
CA VAL A 192 17.27 -0.16 -10.48
C VAL A 192 15.93 0.45 -10.06
N TYR A 193 15.06 -0.37 -9.49
CA TYR A 193 13.78 0.04 -8.92
C TYR A 193 13.81 -0.19 -7.41
N ALA A 194 13.96 0.88 -6.64
CA ALA A 194 14.16 0.83 -5.19
C ALA A 194 13.43 1.99 -4.49
N ILE A 195 12.13 1.85 -4.29
CA ILE A 195 11.29 2.90 -3.70
C ILE A 195 11.07 2.59 -2.21
N HIS A 196 11.21 3.60 -1.36
CA HIS A 196 11.06 3.52 0.10
C HIS A 196 12.02 2.52 0.77
N CYS A 197 13.20 2.33 0.19
CA CYS A 197 14.26 1.54 0.80
C CYS A 197 14.97 2.34 1.91
N TYR A 198 15.70 1.62 2.74
CA TYR A 198 16.60 2.22 3.72
C TYR A 198 17.84 2.83 3.03
N ALA A 199 18.49 3.77 3.73
CA ALA A 199 19.65 4.49 3.25
C ALA A 199 20.81 3.57 2.82
N ASP A 200 21.02 2.47 3.54
CA ASP A 200 22.03 1.44 3.26
C ASP A 200 21.83 0.74 1.92
N VAL A 201 20.59 0.49 1.49
CA VAL A 201 20.28 -0.05 0.17
C VAL A 201 20.74 0.92 -0.92
N TYR A 202 20.47 2.22 -0.75
CA TYR A 202 20.89 3.24 -1.71
C TYR A 202 22.42 3.39 -1.75
N MET A 203 23.09 3.32 -0.60
CA MET A 203 24.55 3.33 -0.54
C MET A 203 25.15 2.11 -1.23
N ALA A 204 24.61 0.92 -0.99
CA ALA A 204 25.10 -0.31 -1.63
C ALA A 204 24.97 -0.27 -3.15
N VAL A 205 23.88 0.32 -3.67
CA VAL A 205 23.72 0.55 -5.12
C VAL A 205 24.76 1.56 -5.63
N ALA A 206 25.01 2.64 -4.88
CA ALA A 206 25.95 3.70 -5.26
C ALA A 206 27.42 3.26 -5.21
N GLU A 207 27.77 2.29 -4.36
CA GLU A 207 29.11 1.70 -4.27
C GLU A 207 29.41 0.74 -5.45
N GLY A 208 28.38 0.30 -6.18
CA GLY A 208 28.47 -0.61 -7.31
C GLY A 208 28.60 0.08 -8.68
N PRO A 209 28.41 -0.68 -9.78
CA PRO A 209 28.32 -0.10 -11.12
C PRO A 209 27.15 0.88 -11.21
N GLN A 210 27.36 2.03 -11.84
CA GLN A 210 26.31 3.04 -12.01
C GLN A 210 25.21 2.52 -12.97
N PRO A 211 23.97 2.28 -12.50
CA PRO A 211 22.88 1.81 -13.35
C PRO A 211 22.47 2.86 -14.37
N SER A 212 21.88 2.42 -15.49
CA SER A 212 21.45 3.32 -16.56
C SER A 212 20.18 4.10 -16.22
N ILE A 213 19.31 3.52 -15.37
CA ILE A 213 18.11 4.16 -14.84
C ILE A 213 17.98 3.83 -13.36
N MET A 214 17.62 4.83 -12.56
CA MET A 214 17.27 4.66 -11.15
C MET A 214 15.87 5.22 -10.89
N VAL A 215 14.98 4.38 -10.37
CA VAL A 215 13.70 4.78 -9.81
C VAL A 215 13.77 4.58 -8.31
N ILE A 216 14.00 5.69 -7.60
CA ILE A 216 14.26 5.68 -6.15
C ILE A 216 13.42 6.74 -5.44
N THR A 217 13.31 6.60 -4.11
CA THR A 217 12.87 7.72 -3.28
C THR A 217 13.89 8.85 -3.36
N ASP A 218 13.42 10.08 -3.42
CA ASP A 218 14.29 11.25 -3.36
C ASP A 218 15.18 11.17 -2.11
N VAL A 219 16.48 11.03 -2.36
CA VAL A 219 17.48 10.75 -1.34
C VAL A 219 17.74 11.96 -0.44
N ASP A 220 17.38 13.17 -0.89
CA ASP A 220 17.49 14.37 -0.06
C ASP A 220 16.59 14.29 1.18
N ASN A 221 15.55 13.44 1.15
CA ASN A 221 14.71 13.17 2.31
C ASN A 221 15.44 12.50 3.48
N PHE A 222 16.57 11.84 3.24
CA PHE A 222 17.36 11.19 4.30
C PHE A 222 18.34 12.15 4.99
N GLY A 223 18.46 13.40 4.52
CA GLY A 223 19.51 14.32 4.94
C GLY A 223 20.89 13.91 4.41
N ARG A 224 21.97 14.53 4.93
CA ARG A 224 23.32 14.04 4.61
C ARG A 224 23.48 12.64 5.20
N PHE A 225 23.87 11.67 4.39
CA PHE A 225 24.30 10.34 4.83
C PHE A 225 25.50 10.49 5.78
N ASN A 226 25.24 10.72 7.05
CA ASN A 226 26.25 10.70 8.10
C ASN A 226 26.35 9.23 8.54
N VAL A 227 27.16 8.46 7.82
CA VAL A 227 27.66 7.16 8.27
C VAL A 227 28.92 7.39 9.10
#